data_AF-I0H0L7-F1
#
_entry.id   AF-I0H0L7-F1
#
_cell.length_a   1.000
_cell.length_b   1.000
_cell.length_c   1.000
_cell.angle_alpha   90.00
_cell.angle_beta   90.00
_cell.angle_gamma   90.00
#
_symmetry.space_group_name_H-M   'P 1'
#
loop_
_entity.id
_entity.type
_entity.pdbx_description
1 polymer ?
#
loop_
_entity_poly.entity_id
_entity_poly.type
_entity_poly.pdbx_seq_one_letter_code
_entity_poly.pdbx_strand_id
1 'polypeptide(L)'
;MPKLIVEVHVPLLPAPDVVPGEYPLPWIDDVEDFLADLDEEADGAEDYDDGEEYGDVYVFFLTGTDEASVLRAASRLATLDRVPAGSFAMVTDDDAPEFGLGRRVELPLS
;
A
#
# COMPACT_ATOMS: atom_id res chain seq x y z
N MET A 1 1.93 0.75 23.34
CA MET A 1 0.85 -0.11 22.82
C MET A 1 1.17 -0.26 21.35
N PRO A 2 1.05 -1.46 20.78
CA PRO A 2 1.31 -1.67 19.37
C PRO A 2 0.44 -0.73 18.52
N LYS A 3 1.03 -0.11 17.51
CA LYS A 3 0.36 0.73 16.51
C LYS A 3 -0.21 -0.19 15.42
N LEU A 4 -1.42 0.12 14.94
CA LEU A 4 -1.99 -0.60 13.80
C LEU A 4 -1.16 -0.30 12.55
N ILE A 5 -0.69 -1.34 11.87
CA ILE A 5 -0.02 -1.23 10.58
C ILE A 5 -0.80 -2.03 9.53
N VAL A 6 -1.01 -1.41 8.37
CA VAL A 6 -1.53 -2.05 7.18
C VAL A 6 -0.44 -2.01 6.12
N GLU A 7 0.17 -3.16 5.88
CA GLU A 7 1.11 -3.33 4.77
C GLU A 7 0.29 -3.54 3.49
N VAL A 8 0.50 -2.72 2.47
CA VAL A 8 -0.14 -2.85 1.15
C VAL A 8 0.86 -3.43 0.18
N HIS A 9 0.66 -4.70 -0.17
CA HIS A 9 1.52 -5.47 -1.05
C HIS A 9 0.99 -5.33 -2.48
N VAL A 10 1.72 -4.65 -3.34
CA VAL A 10 1.39 -4.42 -4.75
C VAL A 10 2.31 -5.28 -5.63
N PRO A 11 1.80 -6.09 -6.57
CA PRO A 11 2.64 -6.88 -7.47
C PRO A 11 3.65 -6.01 -8.23
N LEU A 12 4.91 -6.44 -8.28
CA LEU A 12 5.98 -5.78 -9.06
C LEU A 12 5.83 -6.06 -10.56
N LEU A 13 4.76 -5.53 -11.14
CA LEU A 13 4.43 -5.65 -12.56
C LEU A 13 4.58 -4.29 -13.27
N PRO A 14 5.16 -4.27 -14.48
CA PRO A 14 5.23 -3.05 -15.27
C PRO A 14 3.84 -2.47 -15.55
N ALA A 15 3.72 -1.15 -15.55
CA ALA A 15 2.50 -0.52 -16.03
C ALA A 15 2.31 -0.83 -17.54
N PRO A 16 1.07 -1.11 -18.00
CA PRO A 16 0.82 -1.65 -19.34
C PRO A 16 1.22 -0.70 -20.49
N ASP A 17 1.24 0.60 -20.23
CA ASP A 17 1.42 1.65 -21.24
C ASP A 17 2.80 2.36 -21.17
N VAL A 18 3.79 1.74 -20.51
CA VAL A 18 5.14 2.32 -20.40
C VAL A 18 5.86 2.28 -21.75
N VAL A 19 6.44 3.42 -22.16
CA VAL A 19 7.20 3.52 -23.39
C VAL A 19 8.54 2.79 -23.26
N PRO A 20 9.02 2.07 -24.29
CA PRO A 20 10.33 1.42 -24.25
C PRO A 20 11.48 2.39 -23.89
N GLY A 21 12.21 2.06 -22.83
CA GLY A 21 13.32 2.87 -22.33
C GLY A 21 12.95 3.80 -21.16
N GLU A 22 11.67 3.90 -20.81
CA GLU A 22 11.22 4.55 -19.58
C GLU A 22 11.25 3.60 -18.39
N TYR A 23 11.13 4.17 -17.19
CA TYR A 23 11.05 3.40 -15.95
C TYR A 23 9.79 2.52 -15.94
N PRO A 24 9.90 1.18 -15.78
CA PRO A 24 8.77 0.26 -15.96
C PRO A 24 7.72 0.30 -14.83
N LEU A 25 8.05 0.84 -13.66
CA LEU A 25 7.21 0.83 -12.47
C LEU A 25 6.81 2.26 -12.03
N PRO A 26 6.29 3.12 -12.93
CA PRO A 26 5.98 4.50 -12.59
C PRO A 26 4.82 4.63 -11.60
N TRP A 27 4.09 3.54 -11.34
CA TRP A 27 3.04 3.48 -10.34
C TRP A 27 3.59 3.54 -8.91
N ILE A 28 4.88 3.25 -8.68
CA ILE A 28 5.49 3.41 -7.36
C ILE A 28 5.46 4.89 -6.97
N ASP A 29 5.95 5.76 -7.86
CA ASP A 29 5.90 7.22 -7.69
C ASP A 29 4.44 7.71 -7.52
N ASP A 30 3.48 7.15 -8.27
CA ASP A 30 2.06 7.52 -8.12
C ASP A 30 1.50 7.18 -6.73
N VAL A 31 1.92 6.05 -6.17
CA VAL A 31 1.51 5.64 -4.83
C VAL A 31 2.19 6.50 -3.79
N GLU A 32 3.50 6.78 -3.93
CA GLU A 32 4.23 7.67 -3.03
C GLU A 32 3.62 9.08 -3.00
N ASP A 33 3.28 9.64 -4.17
CA ASP A 33 2.58 10.93 -4.27
C ASP A 33 1.20 10.88 -3.57
N PHE A 34 0.44 9.80 -3.75
CA PHE A 34 -0.84 9.60 -3.05
C PHE A 34 -0.67 9.50 -1.53
N LEU A 35 0.35 8.79 -1.05
CA LEU A 35 0.63 8.62 0.38
C LEU A 35 1.10 9.92 1.03
N ALA A 36 1.90 10.73 0.33
CA ALA A 36 2.36 12.03 0.80
C ALA A 36 1.21 13.02 1.04
N ASP A 37 0.10 12.88 0.32
CA ASP A 37 -1.11 13.69 0.47
C ASP A 37 -2.10 13.13 1.52
N LEU A 38 -1.85 11.92 2.05
CA LEU A 38 -2.74 11.22 2.98
C LEU A 38 -2.65 11.84 4.39
N ASP A 39 -3.79 12.13 5.00
CA ASP A 39 -3.86 12.69 6.36
C ASP A 39 -4.79 11.87 7.27
N GLU A 40 -4.35 11.55 8.49
CA GLU A 40 -5.15 10.70 9.38
C GLU A 40 -6.49 11.35 9.74
N GLU A 41 -6.55 12.66 9.95
CA GLU A 41 -7.79 13.34 10.36
C GLU A 41 -8.79 13.43 9.21
N ALA A 42 -8.32 13.67 7.98
CA ALA A 42 -9.16 13.82 6.79
C ALA A 42 -9.52 12.49 6.12
N ASP A 43 -8.56 11.58 5.98
CA ASP A 43 -8.68 10.34 5.21
C ASP A 43 -8.76 9.09 6.08
N GLY A 44 -8.47 9.20 7.38
CA GLY A 44 -8.50 8.10 8.33
C GLY A 44 -7.30 7.16 8.23
N ALA A 45 -6.23 7.62 7.57
CA ALA A 45 -4.96 6.93 7.45
C ALA A 45 -3.83 7.93 7.18
N GLU A 46 -2.59 7.58 7.54
CA GLU A 46 -1.37 8.32 7.20
C GLU A 46 -0.31 7.32 6.69
N ASP A 47 0.66 7.83 5.94
CA ASP A 47 1.87 7.09 5.61
C ASP A 47 2.70 6.80 6.88
N TYR A 48 3.25 5.60 6.99
CA TYR A 48 3.94 5.16 8.19
C TYR A 48 5.46 5.05 8.02
N ASP A 49 5.93 4.48 6.91
CA ASP A 49 7.34 4.19 6.65
C ASP A 49 7.62 4.12 5.14
N ASP A 50 8.90 4.23 4.79
CA ASP A 50 9.34 4.16 3.40
C ASP A 50 8.95 2.81 2.78
N GLY A 51 8.47 2.85 1.54
CA GLY A 51 8.11 1.65 0.81
C GLY A 51 9.33 0.79 0.44
N GLU A 52 9.15 -0.53 0.37
CA GLU A 52 10.25 -1.47 0.10
C GLU A 52 9.86 -2.62 -0.84
N GLU A 53 10.81 -3.06 -1.67
CA GLU A 53 10.68 -4.29 -2.45
C GLU A 53 10.78 -5.53 -1.54
N TYR A 54 9.79 -6.41 -1.64
CA TYR A 54 9.76 -7.67 -0.91
C TYR A 54 9.37 -8.83 -1.84
N GLY A 55 10.37 -9.52 -2.39
CA GLY A 55 10.13 -10.64 -3.29
C GLY A 55 9.55 -10.20 -4.63
N ASP A 56 8.30 -10.54 -4.91
CA ASP A 56 7.56 -10.19 -6.14
C ASP A 56 6.53 -9.07 -5.92
N VAL A 57 6.57 -8.41 -4.77
CA VAL A 57 5.72 -7.26 -4.42
C VAL A 57 6.55 -6.07 -3.96
N TYR A 58 5.97 -4.88 -4.07
CA TYR A 58 6.40 -3.68 -3.39
C TYR A 58 5.42 -3.41 -2.25
N VAL A 59 5.93 -3.10 -1.07
CA VAL A 59 5.15 -2.96 0.16
C VAL A 59 5.13 -1.49 0.58
N PHE A 60 3.93 -0.98 0.82
CA PHE A 60 3.70 0.35 1.42
C PHE A 60 3.09 0.20 2.82
N PHE A 61 3.32 1.14 3.71
CA PHE A 61 2.90 1.04 5.10
C PHE A 61 1.93 2.16 5.46
N LEU A 62 0.68 1.81 5.74
CA LEU A 62 -0.32 2.77 6.22
C LEU A 62 -0.61 2.50 7.69
N THR A 63 -0.91 3.57 8.43
CA THR A 63 -1.34 3.49 9.84
C THR A 63 -2.55 4.38 10.06
N GLY A 64 -3.24 4.18 11.19
CA GLY A 64 -4.32 5.05 11.66
C GLY A 64 -4.98 4.49 12.91
N THR A 65 -5.98 5.21 13.42
CA THR A 65 -6.74 4.83 14.62
C THR A 65 -7.88 3.84 14.37
N ASP A 66 -8.35 3.71 13.13
CA ASP A 66 -9.44 2.80 12.73
C ASP A 66 -9.05 1.92 11.54
N GLU A 67 -8.95 0.61 11.77
CA GLU A 67 -8.59 -0.39 10.75
C GLU A 67 -9.46 -0.29 9.49
N ALA A 68 -10.76 -0.08 9.66
CA ALA A 68 -11.67 0.02 8.52
C ALA A 68 -11.39 1.27 7.66
N SER A 69 -10.92 2.36 8.27
CA SER A 69 -10.50 3.57 7.56
C SER A 69 -9.19 3.35 6.82
N VAL A 70 -8.20 2.73 7.46
CA VAL A 70 -6.92 2.42 6.82
C VAL A 70 -7.10 1.46 5.64
N LEU A 71 -7.94 0.44 5.77
CA LEU A 71 -8.24 -0.48 4.66
C LEU A 71 -9.01 0.19 3.51
N ARG A 72 -9.78 1.26 3.78
CA ARG A 72 -10.39 2.08 2.72
C ARG A 72 -9.34 2.89 1.97
N ALA A 73 -8.37 3.49 2.66
CA ALA A 73 -7.25 4.17 2.03
C ALA A 73 -6.40 3.20 1.18
N ALA A 74 -6.08 2.03 1.74
CA ALA A 74 -5.39 0.95 1.01
C ALA A 74 -6.17 0.48 -0.25
N SER A 75 -7.51 0.43 -0.17
CA SER A 75 -8.35 0.11 -1.35
C SER A 75 -8.27 1.20 -2.42
N ARG A 76 -8.22 2.49 -2.04
CA ARG A 76 -8.05 3.59 -3.00
C ARG A 76 -6.70 3.49 -3.69
N LEU A 77 -5.63 3.25 -2.94
CA LEU A 77 -4.28 2.99 -3.46
C LEU A 77 -4.29 1.87 -4.51
N ALA A 78 -4.90 0.73 -4.18
CA ALA A 78 -5.01 -0.42 -5.09
C ALA A 78 -5.85 -0.15 -6.36
N THR A 79 -6.50 1.02 -6.46
CA THR A 79 -7.28 1.46 -7.62
C THR A 79 -6.73 2.69 -8.31
N LEU A 80 -5.55 3.18 -7.89
CA LEU A 80 -4.87 4.27 -8.58
C LEU A 80 -4.56 3.87 -10.02
N ASP A 81 -4.44 4.88 -10.87
CA ASP A 81 -4.05 4.64 -12.26
C ASP A 81 -2.68 3.96 -12.30
N ARG A 82 -2.46 3.09 -13.28
CA ARG A 82 -1.23 2.30 -13.46
C ARG A 82 -0.89 1.28 -12.36
N VAL A 83 -1.53 1.31 -11.18
CA VAL A 83 -1.30 0.32 -10.11
C VAL A 83 -1.75 -1.08 -10.58
N PRO A 84 -0.89 -2.10 -10.51
CA PRO A 84 -1.24 -3.46 -10.91
C PRO A 84 -2.38 -4.06 -10.10
N ALA A 85 -3.25 -4.82 -10.77
CA ALA A 85 -4.23 -5.65 -10.08
C ALA A 85 -3.56 -6.78 -9.29
N GLY A 86 -4.23 -7.24 -8.22
CA GLY A 86 -3.73 -8.33 -7.37
C GLY A 86 -3.12 -7.86 -6.06
N SER A 87 -3.24 -6.57 -5.74
CA SER A 87 -2.82 -6.03 -4.45
C SER A 87 -3.60 -6.62 -3.28
N PHE A 88 -2.94 -6.75 -2.14
CA PHE A 88 -3.54 -7.19 -0.90
C PHE A 88 -2.96 -6.43 0.28
N ALA A 89 -3.73 -6.35 1.36
CA ALA A 89 -3.28 -5.81 2.62
C ALA A 89 -2.91 -6.94 3.59
N MET A 90 -1.90 -6.70 4.41
CA MET A 90 -1.63 -7.44 5.65
C MET A 90 -1.91 -6.51 6.82
N VAL A 91 -2.89 -6.87 7.65
CA VAL A 91 -3.24 -6.13 8.85
C VAL A 91 -2.46 -6.70 10.02
N THR A 92 -1.59 -5.88 10.60
CA THR A 92 -0.60 -6.24 11.61
C THR A 92 -0.35 -5.06 12.56
N ASP A 93 0.75 -5.09 13.30
CA ASP A 93 1.24 -4.01 14.14
C ASP A 93 2.75 -3.75 13.97
N ASP A 94 3.24 -2.68 14.59
CA ASP A 94 4.64 -2.24 14.57
C ASP A 94 5.60 -3.13 15.37
N ASP A 95 5.09 -4.12 16.11
CA ASP A 95 5.89 -5.13 16.81
C ASP A 95 6.16 -6.38 15.91
N ALA A 96 5.59 -6.43 14.70
CA ALA A 96 5.78 -7.54 13.78
C ALA A 96 7.26 -7.68 13.35
N PRO A 97 7.89 -8.87 13.51
CA PRO A 97 9.32 -9.05 13.26
C PRO A 97 9.71 -9.14 11.77
N GLU A 98 8.74 -9.34 10.88
CA GLU A 98 8.92 -9.47 9.42
C GLU A 98 7.63 -9.07 8.70
N PHE A 99 7.77 -8.67 7.43
CA PHE A 99 6.63 -8.35 6.56
C PHE A 99 5.80 -9.60 6.25
N GLY A 100 4.53 -9.39 5.90
CA GLY A 100 3.65 -10.48 5.49
C GLY A 100 3.01 -11.24 6.65
N LEU A 101 3.11 -10.71 7.88
CA LEU A 101 2.46 -11.28 9.06
C LEU A 101 1.07 -10.69 9.28
N GLY A 102 0.25 -11.40 10.08
CA GLY A 102 -1.08 -10.94 10.45
C GLY A 102 -2.20 -11.40 9.50
N ARG A 103 -3.27 -10.62 9.40
CA ARG A 103 -4.47 -11.00 8.65
C ARG A 103 -4.42 -10.41 7.24
N ARG A 104 -4.47 -11.30 6.24
CA ARG A 104 -4.59 -10.93 4.84
C ARG A 104 -5.99 -10.42 4.47
N VAL A 105 -6.07 -9.36 3.68
CA VAL A 105 -7.28 -8.78 3.10
C VAL A 105 -7.05 -8.50 1.62
N GLU A 106 -7.90 -9.01 0.74
CA GLU A 106 -7.79 -8.71 -0.71
C GLU A 106 -8.22 -7.28 -1.00
N LEU A 107 -7.54 -6.61 -1.94
CA LEU A 107 -7.83 -5.25 -2.36
C LEU A 107 -8.17 -5.20 -3.87
N PRO A 108 -9.03 -4.25 -4.30
CA PRO A 108 -9.82 -3.35 -3.45
C PRO A 108 -10.91 -4.10 -2.67
N LEU A 109 -11.37 -3.51 -1.57
CA LEU A 109 -12.53 -4.02 -0.85
C LEU A 109 -13.78 -4.04 -1.76
N SER A 110 -14.62 -5.07 -1.61
CA SER A 110 -15.88 -5.26 -2.35
C SER A 110 -17.05 -4.44 -1.81
#